data_AF-A0A836XIB7-F1
#
_entry.id   AF-A0A836XIB7-F1
#
_cell.length_a   1.000
_cell.length_b   1.000
_cell.length_c   1.000
_cell.angle_alpha   90.00
_cell.angle_beta   90.00
_cell.angle_gamma   90.00
#
_symmetry.space_group_name_H-M   'P 1'
#
loop_
_entity.id
_entity.type
_entity.pdbx_description
1 polymer ?
#
loop_
_entity_poly.entity_id
_entity_poly.type
_entity_poly.pdbx_seq_one_letter_code
_entity_poly.pdbx_strand_id
1 'polypeptide(L)'
;MDINTGKQLLVDDRIIEDIWNVRREMVRPAKFIDNPLMVADRPWEDKGVASCYVLFDEQENIFKIWYNVSNYVSWRNEEDHCYTYWICYAESKDGLHWDKPKLGIIEYEGSTKNNLVMQGEWWATLGTVLKEMDEEDPARRYKMLYTDVFDMPTREAVA
;
A
#
# COMPACT_ATOMS: atom_id res chain seq x y z
N MET A 1 -34.81 22.94 5.70
CA MET A 1 -33.75 21.98 6.07
C MET A 1 -34.26 20.65 5.56
N ASP A 2 -33.63 20.12 4.51
CA ASP A 2 -34.27 19.10 3.67
C ASP A 2 -33.87 17.71 4.14
N ILE A 3 -34.65 17.17 5.08
CA ILE A 3 -34.64 15.75 5.41
C ILE A 3 -35.21 15.01 4.19
N ASN A 4 -34.38 14.19 3.55
CA ASN A 4 -34.75 13.44 2.35
C ASN A 4 -34.27 11.98 2.46
N THR A 5 -34.65 11.16 1.48
CA THR A 5 -34.32 9.72 1.43
C THR A 5 -32.90 9.41 0.92
N GLY A 6 -32.05 10.42 0.72
CA GLY A 6 -30.67 10.27 0.30
C GLY A 6 -29.73 9.82 1.44
N LYS A 7 -28.42 9.75 1.14
CA LYS A 7 -27.40 9.47 2.16
C LYS A 7 -27.31 10.63 3.14
N GLN A 8 -27.36 10.31 4.44
CA GLN A 8 -27.36 11.26 5.54
C GLN A 8 -26.20 10.87 6.48
N LEU A 9 -25.29 11.80 6.77
CA LEU A 9 -24.09 11.53 7.58
C LEU A 9 -24.31 11.97 9.03
N LEU A 10 -23.96 11.13 10.00
CA LEU A 10 -24.09 11.41 11.45
C LEU A 10 -22.92 12.24 12.02
N VAL A 11 -22.27 13.04 11.18
CA VAL A 11 -21.06 13.81 11.53
C VAL A 11 -21.36 15.13 12.23
N ASP A 12 -22.60 15.62 12.15
CA ASP A 12 -23.06 16.87 12.75
C ASP A 12 -24.48 16.73 13.35
N ASP A 13 -25.03 17.83 13.88
CA ASP A 13 -26.31 17.84 14.61
C ASP A 13 -27.51 18.17 13.71
N ARG A 14 -27.31 18.32 12.40
CA ARG A 14 -28.31 18.92 11.49
C ARG A 14 -29.54 18.04 11.27
N ILE A 15 -29.36 16.73 11.36
CA ILE A 15 -30.36 15.71 11.02
C ILE A 15 -30.61 14.73 12.16
N ILE A 16 -29.94 14.96 13.30
CA ILE A 16 -29.99 14.09 14.45
C ILE A 16 -31.09 14.63 15.37
N GLU A 17 -32.12 13.83 15.57
CA GLU A 17 -33.22 14.17 16.48
C GLU A 17 -32.80 14.03 17.95
N ASP A 18 -32.05 12.98 18.30
CA ASP A 18 -31.63 12.70 19.67
C ASP A 18 -30.30 11.93 19.76
N ILE A 19 -29.62 12.04 20.90
CA ILE A 19 -28.36 11.36 21.24
C ILE A 19 -28.45 10.87 22.68
N TRP A 20 -28.42 9.55 22.87
CA TRP A 20 -28.46 8.93 24.20
C TRP A 20 -27.20 8.10 24.49
N ASN A 21 -26.54 8.34 25.63
CA ASN A 21 -25.31 7.65 26.07
C ASN A 21 -24.18 7.60 25.02
N VAL A 22 -24.13 8.58 24.12
CA VAL A 22 -23.08 8.73 23.10
C VAL A 22 -22.56 10.16 23.17
N ARG A 23 -21.22 10.31 23.11
CA ARG A 23 -20.56 11.60 23.00
C ARG A 23 -19.73 11.62 21.73
N ARG A 24 -19.95 12.63 20.89
CA ARG A 24 -19.09 12.89 19.72
C ARG A 24 -17.98 13.84 20.15
N GLU A 25 -16.75 13.43 19.95
CA GLU A 25 -15.57 14.24 20.23
C GLU A 25 -14.69 14.32 19.00
N MET A 26 -14.30 15.53 18.62
CA MET A 26 -13.24 15.73 17.65
C MET A 26 -11.89 15.59 18.37
N VAL A 27 -11.34 14.38 18.36
CA VAL A 27 -10.02 14.12 18.92
C VAL A 27 -8.97 14.58 17.91
N ARG A 28 -7.97 15.35 18.35
CA ARG A 28 -6.79 15.60 17.53
C ARG A 28 -5.95 14.32 17.50
N PRO A 29 -5.73 13.69 16.34
CA PRO A 29 -4.89 12.50 16.29
C PRO A 29 -3.48 12.87 16.73
N ALA A 30 -2.99 12.17 17.75
CA ALA A 30 -1.59 12.26 18.16
C ALA A 30 -0.77 11.35 17.25
N LYS A 31 0.31 11.89 16.66
CA LYS A 31 1.28 11.06 15.94
C LYS A 31 1.97 10.13 16.94
N PHE A 32 2.24 8.91 16.51
CA PHE A 32 3.11 8.01 17.25
C PHE A 32 4.48 8.68 17.47
N ILE A 33 4.99 8.61 18.70
CA ILE A 33 6.18 9.37 19.12
C ILE A 33 7.43 8.92 18.36
N ASP A 34 7.52 7.62 18.05
CA ASP A 34 8.65 7.02 17.37
C ASP A 34 8.41 6.86 15.86
N ASN A 35 7.64 7.79 15.26
CA ASN A 35 7.57 7.87 13.80
C ASN A 35 8.94 8.20 13.18
N PRO A 36 9.25 7.72 11.96
CA PRO A 36 8.39 6.90 11.10
C PRO A 36 8.45 5.40 11.46
N LEU A 37 7.33 4.69 11.30
CA LEU A 37 7.27 3.23 11.50
C LEU A 37 8.03 2.44 10.43
N MET A 38 8.15 3.00 9.22
CA MET A 38 8.92 2.40 8.13
C MET A 38 9.80 3.46 7.48
N VAL A 39 11.09 3.15 7.35
CA VAL A 39 12.10 3.99 6.72
C VAL A 39 12.43 3.40 5.35
N ALA A 40 12.63 4.27 4.35
CA ALA A 40 13.23 3.87 3.08
C ALA A 40 14.75 3.72 3.28
N ASP A 41 15.20 2.50 3.57
CA ASP A 41 16.57 2.15 3.93
C ASP A 41 17.20 1.13 2.97
N ARG A 42 16.50 0.77 1.89
CA ARG A 42 16.99 -0.11 0.84
C ARG A 42 17.23 0.64 -0.47
N PRO A 43 18.20 0.20 -1.31
CA PRO A 43 18.53 0.88 -2.56
C PRO A 43 17.35 1.06 -3.52
N TRP A 44 16.44 0.08 -3.59
CA TRP A 44 15.25 0.13 -4.45
C TRP A 44 14.14 1.06 -3.93
N GLU A 45 14.29 1.65 -2.74
CA GLU A 45 13.26 2.49 -2.09
C GLU A 45 13.43 3.99 -2.36
N ASP A 46 14.40 4.41 -3.18
CA ASP A 46 14.73 5.79 -3.62
C ASP A 46 13.86 6.93 -3.04
N LYS A 47 12.64 7.14 -3.55
CA LYS A 47 11.78 8.29 -3.19
C LYS A 47 10.91 8.10 -1.96
N GLY A 48 10.98 6.95 -1.31
CA GLY A 48 10.25 6.67 -0.08
C GLY A 48 9.27 5.52 -0.20
N VAL A 49 8.60 5.29 0.93
CA VAL A 49 7.57 4.28 1.11
C VAL A 49 6.20 4.96 1.15
N ALA A 50 5.24 4.41 0.41
CA ALA A 50 3.86 4.92 0.37
C ALA A 50 2.85 3.78 0.20
N SER A 51 1.55 4.12 0.27
CA SER A 51 0.44 3.22 -0.10
C SER A 51 0.55 1.82 0.50
N CYS A 52 0.55 1.76 1.83
CA CYS A 52 0.70 0.52 2.56
C CYS A 52 -0.63 -0.19 2.78
N TYR A 53 -0.64 -1.51 2.62
CA TYR A 53 -1.71 -2.40 3.03
C TYR A 53 -1.20 -3.37 4.09
N VAL A 54 -1.81 -3.39 5.26
CA VAL A 54 -1.42 -4.26 6.39
C VAL A 54 -2.45 -5.37 6.57
N LEU A 55 -1.98 -6.60 6.69
CA LEU A 55 -2.75 -7.78 7.05
C LEU A 55 -2.17 -8.37 8.33
N PHE A 56 -3.01 -8.73 9.30
CA PHE A 56 -2.58 -9.61 10.38
C PHE A 56 -2.87 -11.06 9.99
N ASP A 57 -1.83 -11.89 9.98
CA ASP A 57 -1.93 -13.31 9.66
C ASP A 57 -2.09 -14.13 10.95
N GLU A 58 -3.30 -14.59 11.23
CA GLU A 58 -3.60 -15.35 12.45
C GLU A 58 -2.88 -16.71 12.53
N GLN A 59 -2.54 -17.32 11.39
CA GLN A 59 -1.86 -18.63 11.39
C GLN A 59 -0.39 -18.50 11.77
N GLU A 60 0.24 -17.42 11.33
CA GLU A 60 1.66 -17.14 11.55
C GLU A 60 1.87 -16.21 12.77
N ASN A 61 0.79 -15.59 13.25
CA ASN A 61 0.77 -14.62 14.34
C ASN A 61 1.75 -13.46 14.11
N ILE A 62 1.71 -12.91 12.90
CA ILE A 62 2.52 -11.76 12.46
C ILE A 62 1.68 -10.78 11.64
N PHE A 63 2.09 -9.52 11.65
CA PHE A 63 1.66 -8.52 10.68
C PHE A 63 2.49 -8.64 9.40
N LYS A 64 1.81 -8.50 8.28
CA LYS A 64 2.37 -8.47 6.93
C LYS A 64 1.98 -7.15 6.30
N ILE A 65 2.91 -6.51 5.60
CA ILE A 65 2.64 -5.26 4.89
C ILE A 65 3.11 -5.37 3.46
N TRP A 66 2.26 -4.91 2.56
CA TRP A 66 2.61 -4.64 1.17
C TRP A 66 2.65 -3.12 1.01
N TYR A 67 3.74 -2.61 0.47
CA TYR A 67 3.95 -1.17 0.37
C TYR A 67 4.54 -0.79 -0.97
N ASN A 68 4.21 0.41 -1.44
CA ASN A 68 4.75 0.92 -2.68
C ASN A 68 6.06 1.65 -2.45
N VAL A 69 6.95 1.48 -3.42
CA VAL A 69 8.14 2.29 -3.62
C VAL A 69 8.11 2.81 -5.04
N SER A 70 8.61 4.02 -5.23
CA SER A 70 8.86 4.55 -6.57
C SER A 70 10.35 4.66 -6.76
N ASN A 71 10.82 4.14 -7.89
CA ASN A 71 12.20 4.24 -8.28
C ASN A 71 12.29 5.04 -9.57
N TYR A 72 13.22 5.98 -9.62
CA TYR A 72 13.59 6.62 -10.86
C TYR A 72 14.46 5.64 -11.65
N VAL A 73 13.81 4.71 -12.36
CA VAL A 73 14.56 3.81 -13.22
C VAL A 73 14.89 4.58 -14.50
N SER A 74 16.02 5.29 -14.47
CA SER A 74 16.64 5.86 -15.66
C SER A 74 17.12 4.72 -16.55
N TRP A 75 16.25 4.16 -17.39
CA TRP A 75 16.73 3.33 -18.49
C TRP A 75 17.23 4.25 -19.62
N ARG A 76 18.41 4.84 -19.40
CA ARG A 76 19.35 5.39 -20.40
C ARG A 76 19.16 6.75 -21.08
N ASN A 77 18.07 7.49 -20.97
CA ASN A 77 18.03 8.86 -21.52
C ASN A 77 16.99 9.75 -20.82
N GLU A 78 17.33 11.03 -20.64
CA GLU A 78 16.44 12.07 -20.08
C GLU A 78 15.19 12.35 -20.96
N GLU A 79 15.06 11.69 -22.12
CA GLU A 79 13.90 11.83 -23.01
C GLU A 79 12.77 10.82 -22.68
N ASP A 80 13.08 9.68 -22.05
CA ASP A 80 12.14 8.58 -21.75
C ASP A 80 11.86 8.46 -20.25
N HIS A 81 11.11 9.42 -19.71
CA HIS A 81 10.70 9.44 -18.30
C HIS A 81 9.70 8.31 -18.00
N CYS A 82 10.17 7.11 -17.62
CA CYS A 82 9.31 6.11 -16.97
C CYS A 82 9.63 6.02 -15.47
N TYR A 83 8.65 6.41 -14.64
CA TYR A 83 8.67 6.02 -13.23
C TYR A 83 8.30 4.54 -13.16
N THR A 84 9.04 3.72 -12.42
CA THR A 84 8.57 2.38 -12.08
C THR A 84 8.09 2.40 -10.64
N TYR A 85 6.89 1.87 -10.42
CA TYR A 85 6.40 1.60 -9.07
C TYR A 85 6.51 0.11 -8.81
N TRP A 86 7.07 -0.22 -7.65
CA TRP A 86 7.11 -1.59 -7.16
C TRP A 86 6.24 -1.71 -5.94
N ILE A 87 5.70 -2.92 -5.75
CA ILE A 87 5.13 -3.35 -4.47
C ILE A 87 6.19 -4.22 -3.80
N CYS A 88 6.54 -3.84 -2.58
CA CYS A 88 7.43 -4.54 -1.67
C CYS A 88 6.62 -5.24 -0.58
N TYR A 89 7.27 -6.14 0.15
CA TYR A 89 6.70 -6.87 1.28
C TYR A 89 7.57 -6.79 2.53
N ALA A 90 6.97 -6.65 3.71
CA ALA A 90 7.66 -6.73 4.99
C ALA A 90 6.79 -7.40 6.07
N GLU A 91 7.45 -7.87 7.13
CA GLU A 91 6.84 -8.60 8.24
C GLU A 91 7.09 -7.90 9.56
N SER A 92 6.18 -8.05 10.52
CA SER A 92 6.34 -7.49 11.86
C SER A 92 5.64 -8.36 12.88
N LYS A 93 6.21 -8.48 14.09
CA LYS A 93 5.56 -9.17 15.21
C LYS A 93 4.66 -8.26 16.03
N ASP A 94 4.87 -6.94 15.97
CA ASP A 94 4.22 -5.95 16.80
C ASP A 94 3.46 -4.87 16.00
N GLY A 95 3.59 -4.88 14.67
CA GLY A 95 3.03 -3.87 13.77
C GLY A 95 3.78 -2.54 13.78
N LEU A 96 4.88 -2.43 14.52
CA LEU A 96 5.67 -1.21 14.72
C LEU A 96 7.05 -1.32 14.09
N HIS A 97 7.72 -2.48 14.25
CA HIS A 97 9.04 -2.75 13.70
C HIS A 97 8.95 -3.74 12.55
N TRP A 98 9.49 -3.37 11.38
CA TRP A 98 9.29 -4.11 10.14
C TRP A 98 10.59 -4.71 9.60
N ASP A 99 10.59 -6.03 9.45
CA ASP A 99 11.64 -6.81 8.79
C ASP A 99 11.36 -6.91 7.28
N LYS A 100 12.37 -6.59 6.46
CA LYS A 100 12.30 -6.64 4.98
C LYS A 100 13.03 -7.90 4.47
N PRO A 101 12.35 -9.03 4.26
CA PRO A 101 13.00 -10.31 3.91
C PRO A 101 13.54 -10.33 2.49
N LYS A 102 14.53 -11.19 2.22
CA LYS A 102 15.07 -11.41 0.86
C LYS A 102 14.23 -12.48 0.16
N LEU A 103 13.30 -12.06 -0.68
CA LEU A 103 12.30 -12.94 -1.30
C LEU A 103 12.82 -13.66 -2.55
N GLY A 104 13.77 -13.07 -3.28
CA GLY A 104 14.33 -13.72 -4.46
C GLY A 104 13.44 -13.68 -5.71
N ILE A 105 12.40 -12.83 -5.73
CA ILE A 105 11.35 -12.86 -6.77
C ILE A 105 11.68 -11.94 -7.95
N ILE A 106 12.00 -10.67 -7.70
CA ILE A 106 12.28 -9.67 -8.75
C ILE A 106 13.77 -9.32 -8.74
N GLU A 107 14.36 -9.17 -9.93
CA GLU A 107 15.74 -8.68 -10.07
C GLU A 107 15.79 -7.16 -9.95
N TYR A 108 16.73 -6.66 -9.15
CA TYR A 108 17.09 -5.25 -9.04
C TYR A 108 18.61 -5.14 -9.12
N GLU A 109 19.12 -4.40 -10.11
CA GLU A 109 20.56 -4.18 -10.33
C GLU A 109 21.41 -5.47 -10.30
N GLY A 110 20.94 -6.54 -10.95
CA GLY A 110 21.65 -7.82 -11.02
C GLY A 110 21.56 -8.68 -9.75
N SER A 111 20.68 -8.34 -8.80
CA SER A 111 20.44 -9.15 -7.61
C SER A 111 18.94 -9.31 -7.31
N THR A 112 18.55 -10.51 -6.88
CA THR A 112 17.22 -10.79 -6.34
C THR A 112 17.15 -10.73 -4.81
N LYS A 113 18.23 -10.28 -4.14
CA LYS A 113 18.31 -10.18 -2.68
C LYS A 113 17.55 -8.95 -2.14
N ASN A 114 16.27 -8.86 -2.46
CA ASN A 114 15.36 -7.77 -2.11
C ASN A 114 13.99 -8.32 -1.68
N ASN A 115 13.09 -7.43 -1.30
CA ASN A 115 11.73 -7.74 -0.85
C ASN A 115 10.64 -7.30 -1.85
N LEU A 116 10.99 -7.19 -3.13
CA LEU A 116 10.07 -6.81 -4.20
C LEU A 116 9.17 -8.00 -4.56
N VAL A 117 7.87 -7.75 -4.72
CA VAL A 117 6.87 -8.79 -5.07
C VAL A 117 6.13 -8.53 -6.37
N MET A 118 6.00 -7.27 -6.80
CA MET A 118 5.30 -6.92 -8.04
C MET A 118 5.87 -5.64 -8.64
N GLN A 119 5.97 -5.60 -9.98
CA GLN A 119 6.29 -4.38 -10.74
C GLN A 119 5.18 -3.94 -11.70
N GLY A 120 4.27 -4.86 -12.04
CA GLY A 120 3.29 -4.61 -13.10
C GLY A 120 3.96 -4.55 -14.47
N GLU A 121 3.33 -3.89 -15.43
CA GLU A 121 4.00 -3.48 -16.67
C GLU A 121 4.74 -2.16 -16.48
N TRP A 122 4.10 -1.19 -15.83
CA TRP A 122 4.70 0.13 -15.61
C TRP A 122 4.52 0.64 -14.17
N TRP A 123 3.31 0.54 -13.62
CA TRP A 123 2.87 1.26 -12.41
C TRP A 123 2.09 0.41 -11.42
N ALA A 124 2.59 -0.78 -11.05
CA ALA A 124 1.96 -1.58 -10.00
C ALA A 124 1.88 -0.81 -8.68
N THR A 125 0.67 -0.40 -8.31
CA THR A 125 0.39 0.48 -7.18
C THR A 125 -0.85 0.03 -6.41
N LEU A 126 -0.99 0.49 -5.17
CA LEU A 126 -2.16 0.23 -4.32
C LEU A 126 -2.42 -1.26 -4.07
N GLY A 127 -1.33 -2.04 -3.92
CA GLY A 127 -1.37 -3.49 -3.69
C GLY A 127 -2.16 -3.85 -2.44
N THR A 128 -3.41 -4.24 -2.62
CA THR A 128 -4.32 -4.72 -1.58
C THR A 128 -4.32 -6.23 -1.60
N VAL A 129 -4.04 -6.88 -0.48
CA VAL A 129 -3.88 -8.33 -0.42
C VAL A 129 -4.99 -8.98 0.40
N LEU A 130 -5.60 -10.01 -0.18
CA LEU A 130 -6.55 -10.88 0.48
C LEU A 130 -5.87 -12.22 0.73
N LYS A 131 -6.09 -12.79 1.92
CA LYS A 131 -5.69 -14.15 2.27
C LYS A 131 -6.95 -15.01 2.41
N GLU A 132 -7.20 -15.88 1.45
CA GLU A 132 -8.35 -16.79 1.43
C GLU A 132 -8.01 -18.07 2.18
N MET A 133 -8.71 -18.31 3.28
CA MET A 133 -8.44 -19.43 4.18
C MET A 133 -9.11 -20.74 3.74
N ASP A 134 -10.15 -20.62 2.91
CA ASP A 134 -10.92 -21.71 2.31
C ASP A 134 -10.33 -22.21 0.99
N GLU A 135 -9.32 -21.53 0.44
CA GLU A 135 -8.57 -22.02 -0.73
C GLU A 135 -7.76 -23.28 -0.39
N GLU A 136 -8.03 -24.34 -1.15
CA GLU A 136 -7.48 -25.69 -0.96
C GLU A 136 -5.98 -25.72 -1.27
N ASP A 137 -5.54 -24.99 -2.30
CA ASP A 137 -4.13 -24.88 -2.67
C ASP A 137 -3.45 -23.78 -1.84
N PRO A 138 -2.56 -24.11 -0.89
CA PRO A 138 -1.88 -23.10 -0.07
C PRO A 138 -1.11 -22.05 -0.88
N ALA A 139 -0.65 -22.41 -2.09
CA ALA A 139 0.08 -21.51 -2.97
C ALA A 139 -0.81 -20.43 -3.63
N ARG A 140 -2.14 -20.57 -3.54
CA ARG A 140 -3.13 -19.68 -4.18
C ARG A 140 -3.93 -18.82 -3.19
N ARG A 141 -3.65 -18.97 -1.89
CA ARG A 141 -4.37 -18.26 -0.82
C ARG A 141 -4.20 -16.76 -0.86
N TYR A 142 -3.06 -16.28 -1.36
CA TYR A 142 -2.81 -14.85 -1.48
C TYR A 142 -3.27 -14.35 -2.85
N LYS A 143 -4.17 -13.37 -2.83
CA LYS A 143 -4.62 -12.65 -4.02
C LYS A 143 -4.37 -11.17 -3.84
N MET A 144 -3.81 -10.53 -4.86
CA MET A 144 -3.54 -9.10 -4.85
C MET A 144 -4.41 -8.39 -5.87
N LEU A 145 -5.06 -7.32 -5.43
CA LEU A 145 -5.65 -6.31 -6.30
C LEU A 145 -4.69 -5.12 -6.35
N TYR A 146 -4.33 -4.68 -7.54
CA TYR A 146 -3.44 -3.55 -7.74
C TYR A 146 -3.86 -2.76 -8.97
N THR A 147 -3.48 -1.49 -9.02
CA THR A 147 -3.60 -0.65 -10.21
C THR A 147 -2.32 -0.73 -11.01
N ASP A 148 -2.46 -0.70 -12.32
CA ASP A 148 -1.34 -0.65 -13.26
C ASP A 148 -1.75 0.20 -14.46
N VAL A 149 -0.78 0.60 -15.27
CA VAL A 149 -1.04 1.26 -16.54
C VAL A 149 -0.53 0.37 -17.66
N PHE A 150 -1.43 0.02 -18.55
CA PHE A 150 -1.16 -0.69 -19.80
C PHE A 150 -1.24 0.37 -20.90
N ASP A 151 -0.26 0.42 -21.81
CA ASP A 151 -0.09 1.46 -22.84
C ASP A 151 0.13 2.89 -22.30
N MET A 152 1.31 3.12 -21.71
CA MET A 152 1.76 4.48 -21.37
C MET A 152 1.85 5.34 -22.65
N PRO A 153 1.05 6.41 -22.80
CA PRO A 153 1.15 7.27 -23.97
C PRO A 153 2.52 7.95 -24.00
N THR A 154 3.13 8.02 -25.19
CA THR A 154 4.35 8.81 -25.39
C THR A 154 4.07 10.28 -25.03
N ARG A 155 5.10 11.06 -24.63
CA ARG A 155 4.95 12.51 -24.37
C ARG A 155 4.22 13.25 -25.51
N GLU A 156 4.40 12.78 -26.74
CA GLU A 156 3.80 13.33 -27.96
C GLU A 156 2.28 13.10 -28.06
N ALA A 157 1.74 12.06 -27.42
CA ALA A 157 0.31 11.75 -27.48
C ALA A 157 -0.53 12.52 -26.44
N VAL A 158 0.12 13.18 -25.47
CA VAL A 158 -0.53 13.94 -24.38
C VAL A 158 -0.29 15.46 -24.48
N ALA A 159 0.57 15.90 -25.40
CA ALA A 159 0.86 17.30 -25.70
C ALA A 159 -0.15 17.89 -26.70
#